data_AF-A0A6M1YSD1-F1
#
_entry.id   AF-A0A6M1YSD1-F1
#
_cell.length_a   1.000
_cell.length_b   1.000
_cell.length_c   1.000
_cell.angle_alpha   90.00
_cell.angle_beta   90.00
_cell.angle_gamma   90.00
#
_symmetry.space_group_name_H-M   'P 1'
#
loop_
_entity.id
_entity.type
_entity.pdbx_description
1 polymer ?
#
loop_
_entity_poly.entity_id
_entity_poly.type
_entity_poly.pdbx_seq_one_letter_code
_entity_poly.pdbx_strand_id
1 'polypeptide(L)'
;MSPMNETKGILLVNKSTSKTSFSLVSLLRKLTKVKKIGHAGTLDPFASGLMIMLIGKSYTQKSLDFINHDKTYVCRLHLGYTTKTFDTEAEKVFYS
;
A
#
# COMPACT_ATOMS: atom_id res chain seq x y z
N MET A 1 -11.12 -33.10 13.68
CA MET A 1 -11.38 -31.65 13.52
C MET A 1 -10.41 -31.13 12.47
N SER A 2 -10.89 -30.70 11.31
CA SER A 2 -10.02 -30.04 10.31
C SER A 2 -9.36 -28.83 10.97
N PRO A 3 -8.06 -28.58 10.75
CA PRO A 3 -7.40 -27.43 11.35
C PRO A 3 -8.16 -26.16 10.95
N MET A 4 -8.47 -25.34 11.95
CA MET A 4 -9.06 -24.01 11.78
C MET A 4 -8.32 -23.32 10.64
N ASN A 5 -9.06 -22.89 9.60
CA ASN A 5 -8.49 -22.33 8.38
C ASN A 5 -7.40 -21.32 8.72
N GLU A 6 -6.14 -21.64 8.42
CA GLU A 6 -5.02 -20.75 8.66
C GLU A 6 -5.27 -19.47 7.84
N THR A 7 -5.35 -18.30 8.50
CA THR A 7 -5.59 -17.03 7.81
C THR A 7 -4.37 -16.68 6.93
N LYS A 8 -4.41 -17.08 5.67
CA LYS A 8 -3.35 -16.83 4.67
C LYS A 8 -3.97 -16.56 3.32
N GLY A 9 -3.31 -15.74 2.51
CA GLY A 9 -3.86 -15.36 1.22
C GLY A 9 -3.32 -14.05 0.68
N ILE A 10 -3.97 -13.61 -0.39
CA ILE A 10 -3.83 -12.28 -0.96
C ILE A 10 -5.11 -11.52 -0.63
N LEU A 11 -4.98 -10.32 -0.09
CA LEU A 11 -6.09 -9.43 0.21
C LEU A 11 -5.92 -8.14 -0.59
N LEU A 12 -6.88 -7.85 -1.46
CA LEU A 12 -6.93 -6.61 -2.23
C LEU A 12 -7.65 -5.55 -1.39
N VAL A 13 -6.93 -4.50 -1.00
CA VAL A 13 -7.46 -3.44 -0.15
C VAL A 13 -7.54 -2.16 -0.96
N ASN A 14 -8.68 -1.46 -0.88
CA ASN A 14 -8.73 -0.06 -1.27
C ASN A 14 -8.18 0.79 -0.12
N LYS A 15 -6.91 1.19 -0.20
CA LYS A 15 -6.25 2.03 0.80
C LYS A 15 -6.91 3.41 0.79
N SER A 16 -7.37 3.88 1.95
CA SER A 16 -7.82 5.26 2.10
C SER A 16 -6.64 6.23 2.05
N THR A 17 -6.92 7.50 1.78
CA THR A 17 -5.96 8.57 2.04
C THR A 17 -5.63 8.64 3.53
N SER A 18 -4.54 9.35 3.86
CA SER A 18 -4.00 9.54 5.22
C SER A 18 -3.50 8.27 5.94
N LYS A 19 -3.51 7.11 5.28
CA LYS A 19 -2.97 5.86 5.79
C LYS A 19 -1.66 5.53 5.08
N THR A 20 -0.61 5.26 5.86
CA THR A 20 0.62 4.68 5.29
C THR A 20 0.37 3.23 4.90
N SER A 21 1.11 2.74 3.90
CA SER A 21 1.11 1.33 3.52
C SER A 21 1.39 0.40 4.73
N PHE A 22 2.32 0.78 5.60
CA PHE A 22 2.66 0.00 6.80
C PHE A 22 1.58 0.01 7.88
N SER A 23 0.74 1.05 7.94
CA SER A 23 -0.38 1.08 8.89
C SER A 23 -1.40 -0.04 8.61
N LEU A 24 -1.60 -0.40 7.34
CA LEU A 24 -2.45 -1.54 6.96
C LEU A 24 -1.83 -2.88 7.35
N VAL A 25 -0.51 -3.04 7.22
CA VAL A 25 0.20 -4.22 7.75
C VAL A 25 -0.05 -4.36 9.25
N SER A 26 0.14 -3.28 10.00
CA SER A 26 -0.05 -3.26 11.46
C SER A 26 -1.50 -3.60 11.85
N LEU A 27 -2.48 -3.03 11.14
CA LEU A 27 -3.90 -3.32 11.34
C LEU A 27 -4.21 -4.81 11.08
N LEU A 28 -3.77 -5.34 9.95
CA LEU A 28 -4.03 -6.75 9.60
C LEU A 28 -3.36 -7.71 10.57
N ARG A 29 -2.13 -7.42 11.06
CA ARG A 29 -1.48 -8.23 12.10
C ARG A 29 -2.33 -8.28 13.37
N LYS A 30 -2.91 -7.14 13.78
CA LYS A 30 -3.77 -7.05 14.98
C LYS A 30 -5.06 -7.86 14.81
N LEU A 31 -5.70 -7.76 13.65
CA LEU A 31 -6.99 -8.42 13.34
C LEU A 31 -6.83 -9.92 13.12
N THR A 32 -5.83 -10.34 12.35
CA THR A 32 -5.67 -11.74 11.91
C THR A 32 -4.78 -12.58 12.83
N LYS A 33 -4.01 -11.94 13.72
CA LYS A 33 -2.95 -12.57 14.54
C LYS A 33 -1.80 -13.20 13.73
N VAL A 34 -1.75 -12.98 12.42
CA VAL A 34 -0.68 -13.46 11.55
C VAL A 34 0.51 -12.52 11.61
N LYS A 35 1.69 -13.02 12.00
CA LYS A 35 2.91 -12.19 12.09
C LYS A 35 3.50 -11.84 10.72
N LYS A 36 3.51 -12.79 9.79
CA LYS A 36 4.11 -12.63 8.46
C LYS A 36 3.09 -12.03 7.49
N ILE A 37 3.05 -10.70 7.46
CA ILE A 37 2.24 -9.91 6.52
C ILE A 37 3.15 -8.87 5.86
N GLY A 38 2.98 -8.69 4.55
CA GLY A 38 3.61 -7.65 3.75
C GLY A 38 2.66 -7.11 2.69
N HIS A 39 3.17 -6.30 1.76
CA HIS A 39 2.44 -5.77 0.62
C HIS A 39 3.31 -5.84 -0.64
N ALA A 40 2.68 -5.79 -1.81
CA ALA A 40 3.38 -5.89 -3.10
C ALA A 40 3.49 -4.55 -3.86
N GLY A 41 3.94 -3.52 -3.14
CA GLY A 41 4.04 -2.16 -3.66
C GLY A 41 3.54 -1.14 -2.64
N THR A 42 4.26 -0.03 -2.53
CA THR A 42 3.93 1.06 -1.61
C THR A 42 3.01 2.06 -2.32
N LEU A 43 2.00 2.53 -1.61
CA LEU A 43 1.27 3.75 -1.96
C LEU A 43 1.59 4.83 -0.93
N ASP A 44 1.79 6.06 -1.41
CA ASP A 44 2.03 7.24 -0.57
C ASP A 44 0.84 7.50 0.38
N PRO A 45 1.07 8.18 1.51
CA PRO A 45 0.01 8.44 2.48
C PRO A 45 -1.17 9.23 1.89
N PHE A 46 -0.90 10.23 1.04
CA PHE A 46 -1.94 11.02 0.37
C PHE A 46 -2.68 10.26 -0.75
N ALA A 47 -2.10 9.18 -1.29
CA ALA A 47 -2.72 8.39 -2.35
C ALA A 47 -3.83 7.48 -1.80
N SER A 48 -4.79 7.12 -2.66
CA SER A 48 -5.78 6.07 -2.39
C SER A 48 -5.75 5.02 -3.50
N GLY A 49 -6.42 3.90 -3.30
CA GLY A 49 -6.59 2.88 -4.33
C GLY A 49 -6.01 1.52 -3.96
N LEU A 50 -5.74 0.71 -4.98
CA LEU A 50 -5.43 -0.71 -4.81
C LEU A 50 -4.10 -0.93 -4.09
N MET A 51 -4.16 -1.66 -2.98
CA MET A 51 -3.01 -2.17 -2.25
C MET A 51 -3.13 -3.68 -2.09
N ILE A 52 -2.15 -4.40 -2.62
CA ILE A 52 -2.09 -5.87 -2.58
C ILE A 52 -1.40 -6.28 -1.27
N MET A 53 -2.16 -6.85 -0.35
CA MET A 53 -1.66 -7.36 0.92
C MET A 53 -1.38 -8.86 0.83
N LEU A 54 -0.23 -9.29 1.33
CA LEU A 54 0.22 -10.68 1.29
C LEU A 54 0.26 -11.23 2.72
N ILE A 55 -0.57 -12.21 3.03
CA ILE A 55 -0.79 -12.76 4.37
C ILE A 55 -0.26 -14.19 4.43
N GLY A 56 0.71 -14.43 5.32
CA GLY A 56 1.36 -15.73 5.48
C GLY A 56 2.64 -15.87 4.67
N LYS A 57 3.54 -16.75 5.11
CA LYS A 57 4.90 -16.91 4.54
C LYS A 57 4.88 -17.21 3.04
N SER A 58 4.08 -18.18 2.62
CA SER A 58 3.97 -18.62 1.22
C SER A 58 3.49 -17.51 0.27
N TYR A 59 2.65 -16.59 0.75
CA TYR A 59 2.17 -15.47 -0.05
C TYR A 59 3.15 -14.31 -0.06
N THR A 60 3.79 -14.00 1.08
CA THR A 60 4.81 -12.92 1.12
C THR A 60 6.03 -13.20 0.26
N GLN A 61 6.38 -14.48 0.01
CA GLN A 61 7.50 -14.85 -0.87
C GLN A 61 7.20 -14.57 -2.36
N LYS A 62 5.93 -14.44 -2.73
CA LYS A 62 5.47 -14.14 -4.09
C LYS A 62 5.34 -12.64 -4.36
N SER A 63 5.93 -11.77 -3.52
CA SER A 63 5.75 -10.32 -3.67
C SER A 63 6.31 -9.79 -5.00
N LEU A 64 7.37 -10.40 -5.52
CA LEU A 64 8.00 -10.00 -6.78
C LEU A 64 7.06 -10.22 -7.98
N ASP A 65 6.22 -11.25 -7.94
CA ASP A 65 5.23 -11.53 -8.98
C ASP A 65 4.29 -10.33 -9.17
N PHE A 66 3.97 -9.61 -8.09
CA PHE A 66 3.05 -8.48 -8.08
C PHE A 66 3.71 -7.10 -8.20
N ILE A 67 4.94 -6.96 -7.68
CA ILE A 67 5.68 -5.70 -7.75
C ILE A 67 6.00 -5.33 -9.20
N ASN A 68 6.35 -6.32 -10.02
CA ASN A 68 6.79 -6.12 -11.41
C ASN A 68 5.64 -5.96 -12.42
N HIS A 69 4.39 -6.12 -11.99
CA HIS A 69 3.25 -5.83 -12.86
C HIS A 69 3.10 -4.34 -13.09
N ASP A 70 2.68 -4.00 -14.32
CA ASP A 70 2.25 -2.66 -14.69
C ASP A 70 1.19 -2.13 -13.73
N LYS A 71 1.26 -0.82 -13.47
CA LYS A 71 0.36 -0.11 -12.56
C LYS A 71 -0.23 1.09 -13.28
N THR A 72 -1.52 1.28 -13.11
CA THR A 72 -2.25 2.42 -13.67
C THR A 72 -2.65 3.36 -12.54
N TYR A 73 -2.43 4.65 -12.74
CA TYR A 73 -2.74 5.71 -11.77
C TYR A 73 -3.59 6.78 -12.44
N VAL A 74 -4.53 7.33 -11.67
CA VAL A 74 -5.26 8.55 -12.03
C VAL A 74 -4.78 9.64 -11.09
N CYS A 75 -4.17 10.67 -11.65
CA CYS A 75 -3.53 11.74 -10.89
C CYS A 75 -4.07 13.10 -11.31
N ARG A 76 -4.06 14.06 -10.38
CA ARG A 76 -4.23 15.48 -10.67
C ARG A 76 -2.90 16.19 -10.46
N LEU A 77 -2.42 16.86 -11.49
CA LEU A 77 -1.19 17.64 -11.45
C LEU A 77 -1.53 19.11 -11.28
N HIS A 78 -0.72 19.82 -10.49
CA HIS A 78 -0.79 21.27 -10.35
C HIS A 78 0.46 21.87 -11.01
N LEU A 79 0.26 22.70 -12.04
CA LEU A 79 1.33 23.37 -12.76
C LEU A 79 1.56 24.78 -12.18
N GLY A 80 2.80 25.28 -12.29
CA GLY A 80 3.17 26.65 -11.87
C GLY A 80 3.90 26.75 -10.52
N TYR A 81 4.11 25.64 -9.81
CA TYR A 81 4.95 25.58 -8.61
C TYR A 81 5.54 24.18 -8.44
N THR A 82 6.50 24.05 -7.51
CA THR A 82 7.00 22.76 -7.02
C THR A 82 6.92 22.67 -5.51
N THR A 83 7.03 21.47 -4.98
CA THR A 83 7.11 21.19 -3.54
C THR A 83 8.31 20.27 -3.29
N LYS A 84 8.87 20.30 -2.07
CA LYS A 84 10.04 19.48 -1.72
C LYS A 84 9.78 17.96 -1.82
N THR A 85 8.53 17.54 -1.63
CA THR A 85 8.10 16.13 -1.68
C THR A 85 7.56 15.73 -3.05
N PHE A 86 7.48 16.67 -4.01
CA PHE A 86 6.88 16.49 -5.33
C PHE A 86 5.40 16.06 -5.30
N ASP A 87 4.73 16.27 -4.17
CA ASP A 87 3.31 16.01 -3.96
C ASP A 87 2.66 17.19 -3.20
N THR A 88 1.46 16.96 -2.67
CA THR A 88 0.68 17.98 -1.95
C THR A 88 1.05 18.15 -0.48
N GLU A 89 2.03 17.39 0.05
CA GLU A 89 2.33 17.35 1.49
C GLU A 89 3.32 18.44 1.94
N ALA A 90 4.10 19.04 1.03
CA ALA A 90 5.05 20.10 1.35
C ALA A 90 4.65 21.49 0.83
N GLU A 91 5.34 22.52 1.34
CA GLU A 91 5.15 23.91 0.95
C GLU A 91 5.42 24.17 -0.54
N LYS A 92 4.66 25.09 -1.13
CA LYS A 92 4.72 25.46 -2.54
C LYS A 92 5.79 26.53 -2.79
N VAL A 93 6.66 26.27 -3.76
CA VAL A 93 7.63 27.23 -4.28
C VAL A 93 7.22 27.58 -5.72
N PHE A 94 6.79 28.82 -5.93
CA PHE A 94 6.36 29.32 -7.23
C PHE A 94 7.55 29.78 -8.06
N TYR A 95 7.45 29.59 -9.37
CA TYR A 95 8.44 30.12 -10.32
C TYR A 95 8.06 31.55 -10.69
N SER A 96 9.06 32.44 -10.75
CA SER A 96 8.95 33.82 -11.24
C SER A 96 9.03 33.89 -12.75
#